data_AF-S0GHX6-F1
#
_entry.id   AF-S0GHX6-F1
#
_cell.length_a   1.000
_cell.length_b   1.000
_cell.length_c   1.000
_cell.angle_alpha   90.00
_cell.angle_beta   90.00
_cell.angle_gamma   90.00
#
_symmetry.space_group_name_H-M   'P 1'
#
loop_
_entity.id
_entity.type
_entity.pdbx_description
1 polymer ?
#
loop_
_entity_poly.entity_id
_entity_poly.type
_entity_poly.pdbx_seq_one_letter_code
_entity_poly.pdbx_strand_id
1 'polypeptide(L)'
;MFANTGDAYSVDTDLQDEQELLYISAGIYKNPYAAWLAKPTKDPFARILYADKSVRPVAPDDKTIPLPLSRDFGNAGVVIARDRWDEETTLLQFRSVPFYSANHHHRDENTFTIHYKSPLAIDSGMYDEGCENGGYGSTHWCNYFTRTIAHNGIIVFDPEQEYKVYGRSVSNDGGQPYWEEEPTKLTDILPGGHAHLDGITLCRETDEYTYAVGDATKAYDRERVSLAQREIIYLRRNTTFRPVIVVFDRVESTRKDFEKRFLLHTVHEPEVVENRMVAENGGGRLTCFTLYPENARLELIGGEGKEAWVNGINYPLNKNCWPKPQIQTGAWRLEVSSAVKQMKDYFLHVLFVDDAGSPEITPDEALLIKENGRLGASVAGWKILFSLDGTPAVIEEHK
;
A
#
# COMPACT_ATOMS: atom_id res chain seq x y z
N MET A 1 8.18 -12.94 5.69
CA MET A 1 8.09 -11.68 4.96
C MET A 1 7.51 -10.64 5.88
N PHE A 2 8.19 -9.50 5.99
CA PHE A 2 7.75 -8.37 6.80
C PHE A 2 7.33 -7.24 5.88
N ALA A 3 6.15 -6.70 6.15
CA ALA A 3 5.61 -5.59 5.40
C ALA A 3 6.34 -4.32 5.87
N ASN A 4 6.85 -3.54 4.93
CA ASN A 4 7.66 -2.35 5.20
C ASN A 4 6.87 -1.09 4.82
N THR A 5 7.23 0.03 5.46
CA THR A 5 6.67 1.37 5.19
C THR A 5 7.77 2.40 5.39
N GLY A 6 7.75 3.50 4.61
CA GLY A 6 8.77 4.54 4.70
C GLY A 6 10.10 4.15 4.05
N ASP A 7 11.19 4.73 4.52
CA ASP A 7 12.55 4.46 4.00
C ASP A 7 12.97 3.01 4.29
N ALA A 8 12.63 2.12 3.36
CA ALA A 8 12.91 0.70 3.44
C ALA A 8 13.47 0.15 2.14
N TYR A 9 14.04 -1.05 2.25
CA TYR A 9 14.29 -1.91 1.11
C TYR A 9 12.98 -2.69 0.82
N SER A 10 12.52 -2.71 -0.45
CA SER A 10 11.18 -3.15 -0.91
C SER A 10 10.42 -4.14 -0.01
N VAL A 11 11.05 -5.24 0.39
CA VAL A 11 10.52 -6.22 1.32
C VAL A 11 11.67 -6.83 2.11
N ASP A 12 11.57 -6.88 3.44
CA ASP A 12 12.53 -7.63 4.25
C ASP A 12 12.12 -9.10 4.40
N THR A 13 13.10 -9.97 4.17
CA THR A 13 12.94 -11.42 4.31
C THR A 13 13.39 -11.90 5.69
N ASP A 14 14.09 -11.06 6.45
CA ASP A 14 14.45 -11.33 7.83
C ASP A 14 14.25 -10.11 8.73
N LEU A 15 14.36 -10.33 10.04
CA LEU A 15 14.39 -9.27 11.05
C LEU A 15 15.78 -9.22 11.68
N GLN A 16 16.79 -9.34 10.82
CA GLN A 16 18.21 -9.07 11.07
C GLN A 16 18.47 -8.14 12.25
N ASP A 17 17.99 -6.93 12.04
CA ASP A 17 18.40 -5.75 12.77
C ASP A 17 17.44 -5.46 13.94
N GLU A 18 16.29 -6.14 14.00
CA GLU A 18 15.26 -6.00 15.04
C GLU A 18 15.35 -7.11 16.11
N GLN A 19 16.37 -7.97 16.07
CA GLN A 19 16.49 -9.09 17.01
C GLN A 19 16.51 -8.64 18.47
N GLU A 20 17.12 -7.50 18.79
CA GLU A 20 17.10 -6.95 20.16
C GLU A 20 15.66 -6.72 20.67
N LEU A 21 14.80 -6.11 19.85
CA LEU A 21 13.39 -5.86 20.19
C LEU A 21 12.62 -7.17 20.40
N LEU A 22 12.95 -8.21 19.62
CA LEU A 22 12.37 -9.54 19.78
C LEU A 22 12.80 -10.19 21.10
N TYR A 23 14.07 -10.06 21.51
CA TYR A 23 14.54 -10.56 22.81
C TYR A 23 13.89 -9.84 23.99
N ILE A 24 13.74 -8.51 23.91
CA ILE A 24 13.02 -7.73 24.93
C ILE A 24 11.55 -8.18 24.99
N SER A 25 10.88 -8.27 23.84
CA SER A 25 9.48 -8.71 23.75
C SER A 25 9.28 -10.13 24.29
N ALA A 26 10.18 -11.04 23.91
CA ALA A 26 10.14 -12.43 24.36
C ALA A 26 10.41 -12.54 25.86
N GLY A 27 11.53 -12.03 26.35
CA GLY A 27 11.97 -12.32 27.71
C GLY A 27 11.46 -11.37 28.79
N ILE A 28 11.24 -10.09 28.48
CA ILE A 28 10.66 -9.14 29.45
C ILE A 28 9.14 -9.23 29.45
N TYR A 29 8.52 -9.13 28.27
CA TYR A 29 7.06 -9.15 28.13
C TYR A 29 6.46 -10.56 28.01
N LYS A 30 7.29 -11.60 28.05
CA LYS A 30 6.87 -13.02 28.00
C LYS A 30 6.08 -13.36 26.73
N ASN A 31 6.36 -12.68 25.61
CA ASN A 31 5.65 -12.90 24.35
C ASN A 31 6.17 -14.17 23.64
N PRO A 32 5.37 -15.24 23.52
CA PRO A 32 5.83 -16.51 22.95
C PRO A 32 6.00 -16.46 21.42
N TYR A 33 5.29 -15.57 20.72
CA TYR A 33 5.45 -15.39 19.27
C TYR A 33 6.75 -14.63 18.94
N ALA A 34 7.10 -13.64 19.77
CA ALA A 34 8.41 -12.99 19.67
C ALA A 34 9.54 -13.99 19.95
N ALA A 35 9.36 -14.89 20.92
CA ALA A 35 10.32 -15.97 21.19
C ALA A 35 10.47 -16.95 20.02
N TRP A 36 9.39 -17.22 19.28
CA TRP A 36 9.43 -18.03 18.06
C TRP A 36 10.16 -17.34 16.91
N LEU A 37 10.00 -16.02 16.79
CA LEU A 37 10.62 -15.22 15.74
C LEU A 37 12.08 -14.88 16.00
N ALA A 38 12.49 -14.84 17.27
CA ALA A 38 13.84 -14.51 17.68
C ALA A 38 14.86 -15.53 17.16
N LYS A 39 15.87 -15.03 16.46
CA LYS A 39 17.04 -15.75 15.94
C LYS A 39 18.29 -15.34 16.72
N PRO A 40 19.39 -16.11 16.65
CA PRO A 40 20.66 -15.66 17.18
C PRO A 40 21.06 -14.30 16.59
N THR A 41 21.24 -13.30 17.46
CA THR A 41 21.63 -11.94 17.09
C THR A 41 23.16 -11.82 16.92
N LYS A 42 23.60 -10.87 16.10
CA LYS A 42 25.00 -10.45 15.98
C LYS A 42 25.51 -9.76 17.25
N ASP A 43 24.62 -9.15 18.03
CA ASP A 43 24.93 -8.55 19.33
C ASP A 43 24.60 -9.52 20.49
N PRO A 44 25.59 -10.18 21.11
CA PRO A 44 25.35 -11.13 22.17
C PRO A 44 24.78 -10.49 23.46
N PHE A 45 24.91 -9.17 23.65
CA PHE A 45 24.51 -8.51 24.90
C PHE A 45 22.99 -8.49 25.08
N ALA A 46 22.23 -8.13 24.04
CA ALA A 46 20.77 -8.17 24.07
C ALA A 46 20.26 -9.57 24.49
N ARG A 47 20.88 -10.62 23.96
CA ARG A 47 20.55 -12.00 24.33
C ARG A 47 20.90 -12.32 25.78
N ILE A 48 22.05 -11.86 26.29
CA ILE A 48 22.45 -12.11 27.70
C ILE A 48 21.53 -11.37 28.67
N LEU A 49 21.18 -10.12 28.36
CA LEU A 49 20.42 -9.26 29.24
C LEU A 49 18.92 -9.60 29.25
N TYR A 50 18.36 -9.91 28.08
CA TYR A 50 16.92 -9.98 27.92
C TYR A 50 16.38 -11.36 27.57
N ALA A 51 17.18 -12.30 27.07
CA ALA A 51 16.63 -13.61 26.71
C ALA A 51 16.18 -14.39 27.95
N ASP A 52 14.98 -14.97 27.86
CA ASP A 52 14.44 -15.86 28.88
C ASP A 52 14.08 -17.21 28.26
N LYS A 53 14.86 -18.24 28.63
CA LYS A 53 14.67 -19.61 28.13
C LYS A 53 13.42 -20.30 28.68
N SER A 54 12.76 -19.73 29.69
CA SER A 54 11.50 -20.27 30.21
C SER A 54 10.30 -19.97 29.31
N VAL A 55 10.41 -18.96 28.44
CA VAL A 55 9.37 -18.61 27.47
C VAL A 55 9.42 -19.62 26.32
N ARG A 56 8.36 -20.41 26.18
CA ARG A 56 8.26 -21.39 25.10
C ARG A 56 7.82 -20.69 23.81
N PRO A 57 8.54 -20.88 22.69
CA PRO A 57 8.15 -20.30 21.41
C PRO A 57 6.84 -20.91 20.91
N VAL A 58 5.97 -20.07 20.35
CA VAL A 58 4.70 -20.46 19.73
C VAL A 58 4.67 -19.94 18.30
N ALA A 59 4.42 -20.83 17.34
CA ALA A 59 4.29 -20.45 15.94
C ALA A 59 3.02 -19.61 15.71
N PRO A 60 3.00 -18.70 14.72
CA PRO A 60 1.86 -17.84 14.48
C PRO A 60 0.58 -18.61 14.05
N ASP A 61 0.73 -19.83 13.53
CA ASP A 61 -0.35 -20.76 13.15
C ASP A 61 -0.55 -21.91 14.14
N ASP A 62 -0.09 -21.77 15.38
CA ASP A 62 -0.30 -22.78 16.41
C ASP A 62 -1.79 -23.12 16.55
N LYS A 63 -2.12 -24.42 16.52
CA LYS A 63 -3.51 -24.90 16.47
C LYS A 63 -4.30 -24.61 17.75
N THR A 64 -3.63 -24.33 18.86
CA THR A 64 -4.27 -24.07 20.15
C THR A 64 -4.49 -22.58 20.39
N ILE A 65 -3.59 -21.74 19.87
CA ILE A 65 -3.61 -20.28 20.02
C ILE A 65 -3.06 -19.62 18.74
N PRO A 66 -3.79 -19.66 17.61
CA PRO A 66 -3.32 -19.03 16.38
C PRO A 66 -3.37 -17.51 16.50
N LEU A 67 -2.43 -16.81 15.85
CA LEU A 67 -2.54 -15.37 15.65
C LEU A 67 -3.68 -15.06 14.66
N PRO A 68 -4.41 -13.96 14.87
CA PRO A 68 -5.45 -13.53 13.93
C PRO A 68 -4.84 -13.22 12.58
N LEU A 69 -5.58 -13.52 11.52
CA LEU A 69 -5.14 -13.32 10.14
C LEU A 69 -5.17 -11.86 9.69
N SER A 70 -5.72 -10.97 10.51
CA SER A 70 -5.72 -9.53 10.27
C SER A 70 -5.43 -8.75 11.54
N ARG A 71 -4.85 -7.56 11.38
CA ARG A 71 -4.59 -6.64 12.47
C ARG A 71 -4.52 -5.19 12.00
N ASP A 72 -5.28 -4.33 12.67
CA ASP A 72 -5.20 -2.87 12.62
C ASP A 72 -4.18 -2.36 13.66
N PHE A 73 -3.19 -1.63 13.16
CA PHE A 73 -2.20 -0.88 13.93
C PHE A 73 -2.46 0.62 13.76
N GLY A 74 -3.62 1.10 14.24
CA GLY A 74 -4.12 2.46 13.97
C GLY A 74 -3.11 3.60 14.20
N ASN A 75 -2.29 3.56 15.27
CA ASN A 75 -1.26 4.58 15.50
C ASN A 75 -0.13 4.56 14.47
N ALA A 76 0.21 3.38 13.94
CA ALA A 76 1.18 3.24 12.85
C ALA A 76 0.53 3.48 11.48
N GLY A 77 -0.81 3.52 11.42
CA GLY A 77 -1.56 3.70 10.19
C GLY A 77 -1.51 2.49 9.27
N VAL A 78 -1.47 1.27 9.80
CA VAL A 78 -1.32 0.06 8.97
C VAL A 78 -2.37 -0.98 9.32
N VAL A 79 -3.09 -1.47 8.31
CA VAL A 79 -3.89 -2.70 8.39
C VAL A 79 -3.16 -3.80 7.64
N ILE A 80 -2.91 -4.91 8.33
CA ILE A 80 -2.39 -6.14 7.73
C ILE A 80 -3.53 -7.13 7.59
N ALA A 81 -3.67 -7.76 6.41
CA ALA A 81 -4.59 -8.86 6.18
C ALA A 81 -3.89 -10.00 5.43
N ARG A 82 -4.11 -11.23 5.92
CA ARG A 82 -3.53 -12.48 5.40
C ARG A 82 -4.61 -13.54 5.27
N ASP A 83 -4.33 -14.61 4.54
CA ASP A 83 -5.18 -15.81 4.47
C ASP A 83 -4.61 -17.00 5.24
N ARG A 84 -3.30 -16.98 5.50
CA ARG A 84 -2.55 -18.00 6.24
C ARG A 84 -1.23 -17.44 6.77
N TRP A 85 -0.34 -18.33 7.23
CA TRP A 85 0.94 -17.99 7.85
C TRP A 85 2.16 -18.70 7.21
N ASP A 86 1.97 -19.42 6.11
CA ASP A 86 3.03 -20.18 5.42
C ASP A 86 3.58 -19.44 4.16
N GLU A 87 4.43 -20.11 3.38
CA GLU A 87 5.04 -19.57 2.16
C GLU A 87 4.04 -19.25 1.04
N GLU A 88 2.83 -19.81 1.14
CA GLU A 88 1.73 -19.62 0.20
C GLU A 88 0.79 -18.49 0.66
N THR A 89 1.22 -17.65 1.60
CA THR A 89 0.40 -16.55 2.10
C THR A 89 0.23 -15.44 1.06
N THR A 90 -1.02 -15.05 0.83
CA THR A 90 -1.35 -13.76 0.24
C THR A 90 -1.42 -12.71 1.36
N LEU A 91 -0.59 -11.68 1.29
CA LEU A 91 -0.51 -10.60 2.29
C LEU A 91 -0.94 -9.28 1.64
N LEU A 92 -1.93 -8.62 2.22
CA LEU A 92 -2.29 -7.23 1.96
C LEU A 92 -1.77 -6.36 3.10
N GLN A 93 -1.08 -5.28 2.75
CA GLN A 93 -0.84 -4.15 3.64
C GLN A 93 -1.63 -2.96 3.11
N PHE A 94 -2.48 -2.34 3.94
CA PHE A 94 -3.13 -1.07 3.65
C PHE A 94 -2.62 -0.01 4.63
N ARG A 95 -2.25 1.16 4.11
CA ARG A 95 -1.58 2.21 4.88
C ARG A 95 -2.33 3.54 4.80
N SER A 96 -2.58 4.13 5.96
CA SER A 96 -3.09 5.50 6.15
C SER A 96 -2.83 5.95 7.60
N VAL A 97 -1.79 6.75 7.82
CA VAL A 97 -1.32 7.23 9.12
C VAL A 97 -2.15 8.42 9.61
N PRO A 98 -2.50 8.47 10.91
CA PRO A 98 -3.28 9.58 11.46
C PRO A 98 -2.45 10.85 11.74
N PHE A 99 -1.19 10.92 11.27
CA PHE A 99 -0.37 12.12 11.36
C PHE A 99 0.84 12.08 10.43
N TYR A 100 1.23 13.24 9.95
CA TYR A 100 2.55 13.47 9.34
C TYR A 100 3.62 13.44 10.42
N SER A 101 4.78 12.84 10.13
CA SER A 101 5.90 12.72 11.08
C SER A 101 7.25 13.10 10.50
N ALA A 102 7.27 13.66 9.28
CA ALA A 102 8.47 14.01 8.52
C ALA A 102 9.48 12.85 8.39
N ASN A 103 10.74 13.19 8.07
CA ASN A 103 11.86 12.26 8.03
C ASN A 103 11.58 11.01 7.16
N HIS A 104 11.73 9.78 7.68
CA HIS A 104 11.52 8.52 6.93
C HIS A 104 10.05 8.23 6.59
N HIS A 105 9.12 9.11 6.93
CA HIS A 105 7.72 9.00 6.52
C HIS A 105 7.58 9.42 5.04
N HIS A 106 7.04 8.53 4.22
CA HIS A 106 6.65 8.80 2.84
C HIS A 106 5.32 9.53 2.70
N ARG A 107 5.05 10.05 1.51
CA ARG A 107 3.79 10.69 1.12
C ARG A 107 2.81 9.64 0.59
N ASP A 108 2.52 8.64 1.42
CA ASP A 108 1.93 7.36 1.03
C ASP A 108 0.61 7.04 1.75
N GLU A 109 -0.17 8.07 2.10
CA GLU A 109 -1.47 7.85 2.73
C GLU A 109 -2.50 7.27 1.76
N ASN A 110 -3.35 6.38 2.25
CA ASN A 110 -4.30 5.59 1.47
C ASN A 110 -3.64 4.71 0.39
N THR A 111 -2.48 4.13 0.66
CA THR A 111 -1.77 3.23 -0.27
C THR A 111 -1.87 1.77 0.17
N PHE A 112 -1.56 0.83 -0.72
CA PHE A 112 -1.55 -0.59 -0.37
C PHE A 112 -0.43 -1.36 -1.08
N THR A 113 -0.08 -2.53 -0.57
CA THR A 113 0.78 -3.50 -1.25
C THR A 113 0.19 -4.90 -1.16
N ILE A 114 0.46 -5.74 -2.15
CA ILE A 114 0.01 -7.14 -2.21
C ILE A 114 1.21 -8.01 -2.49
N HIS A 115 1.39 -9.03 -1.66
CA HIS A 115 2.40 -10.06 -1.83
C HIS A 115 1.78 -11.45 -1.91
N TYR A 116 2.26 -12.27 -2.85
CA TYR A 116 2.01 -13.71 -2.88
C TYR A 116 3.13 -14.39 -3.66
N LYS A 117 3.89 -15.29 -3.00
CA LYS A 117 5.18 -15.88 -3.45
C LYS A 117 6.30 -14.87 -3.70
N SER A 118 6.00 -13.76 -4.38
CA SER A 118 6.85 -12.60 -4.62
C SER A 118 5.99 -11.32 -4.55
N PRO A 119 6.59 -10.12 -4.45
CA PRO A 119 5.82 -8.86 -4.43
C PRO A 119 5.04 -8.66 -5.74
N LEU A 120 3.72 -8.46 -5.65
CA LEU A 120 2.85 -8.35 -6.82
C LEU A 120 2.41 -6.89 -7.07
N ALA A 121 1.74 -6.28 -6.09
CA ALA A 121 1.50 -4.84 -6.04
C ALA A 121 2.48 -4.23 -5.05
N ILE A 122 3.43 -3.41 -5.53
CA ILE A 122 4.62 -3.06 -4.76
C ILE A 122 4.59 -1.61 -4.27
N ASP A 123 5.40 -1.35 -3.22
CA ASP A 123 5.89 -0.01 -2.92
C ASP A 123 7.20 0.17 -3.70
N SER A 124 7.22 1.11 -4.65
CA SER A 124 8.27 1.18 -5.67
C SER A 124 9.39 2.14 -5.32
N GLY A 125 10.55 1.96 -5.97
CA GLY A 125 11.79 2.61 -5.58
C GLY A 125 12.50 1.88 -4.46
N MET A 126 13.56 2.51 -3.93
CA MET A 126 14.35 1.98 -2.82
C MET A 126 15.10 3.11 -2.13
N TYR A 127 15.33 2.96 -0.83
CA TYR A 127 16.29 3.77 -0.11
C TYR A 127 17.72 3.46 -0.58
N ASP A 128 18.29 4.31 -1.43
CA ASP A 128 19.56 4.07 -2.13
C ASP A 128 20.78 4.52 -1.31
N GLU A 129 20.84 4.18 -0.03
CA GLU A 129 21.96 4.53 0.87
C GLU A 129 23.27 3.80 0.52
N GLY A 130 24.40 4.39 0.90
CA GLY A 130 25.72 3.73 0.85
C GLY A 130 26.53 3.99 -0.43
N CYS A 131 26.14 5.00 -1.22
CA CYS A 131 26.78 5.39 -2.47
C CYS A 131 26.84 6.93 -2.60
N GLU A 132 27.73 7.43 -3.45
CA GLU A 132 27.85 8.86 -3.73
C GLU A 132 26.55 9.40 -4.35
N ASN A 133 25.95 10.44 -3.76
CA ASN A 133 24.67 11.05 -4.15
C ASN A 133 23.40 10.17 -3.96
N GLY A 134 23.49 9.04 -3.25
CA GLY A 134 22.32 8.25 -2.84
C GLY A 134 21.93 8.50 -1.37
N GLY A 135 20.86 7.84 -0.94
CA GLY A 135 20.32 7.88 0.41
C GLY A 135 19.43 9.09 0.68
N TYR A 136 19.30 9.44 1.95
CA TYR A 136 18.43 10.52 2.40
C TYR A 136 18.71 11.84 1.65
N GLY A 137 17.66 12.43 1.08
CA GLY A 137 17.77 13.67 0.32
C GLY A 137 18.39 13.53 -1.07
N SER A 138 18.62 12.30 -1.57
CA SER A 138 19.00 12.05 -2.96
C SER A 138 17.93 12.53 -3.94
N THR A 139 18.27 12.60 -5.23
CA THR A 139 17.32 12.98 -6.28
C THR A 139 16.17 11.97 -6.38
N HIS A 140 16.47 10.67 -6.29
CA HIS A 140 15.48 9.61 -6.24
C HIS A 140 14.58 9.73 -5.00
N TRP A 141 15.19 9.93 -3.83
CA TRP A 141 14.49 10.10 -2.56
C TRP A 141 13.50 11.27 -2.61
N CYS A 142 13.95 12.46 -3.03
CA CYS A 142 13.13 13.69 -3.03
C CYS A 142 12.04 13.74 -4.11
N ASN A 143 12.24 13.06 -5.26
CA ASN A 143 11.39 13.23 -6.43
C ASN A 143 10.54 12.00 -6.77
N TYR A 144 10.85 10.83 -6.23
CA TYR A 144 10.12 9.60 -6.54
C TYR A 144 9.83 8.76 -5.30
N PHE A 145 10.85 8.17 -4.66
CA PHE A 145 10.70 7.09 -3.68
C PHE A 145 9.77 7.42 -2.51
N THR A 146 9.87 8.64 -1.99
CA THR A 146 9.06 9.10 -0.85
C THR A 146 7.76 9.78 -1.27
N ARG A 147 7.49 9.88 -2.57
CA ARG A 147 6.39 10.66 -3.17
C ARG A 147 5.26 9.72 -3.57
N THR A 148 4.03 10.19 -3.53
CA THR A 148 2.83 9.36 -3.77
C THR A 148 2.88 8.62 -5.12
N ILE A 149 3.55 9.19 -6.13
CA ILE A 149 3.76 8.55 -7.45
C ILE A 149 4.56 7.24 -7.41
N ALA A 150 5.21 6.90 -6.29
CA ALA A 150 5.90 5.62 -6.09
C ALA A 150 5.02 4.57 -5.40
N HIS A 151 3.78 4.91 -5.03
CA HIS A 151 2.89 4.06 -4.23
C HIS A 151 1.61 3.71 -4.99
N ASN A 152 0.96 2.61 -4.60
CA ASN A 152 -0.36 2.25 -5.12
C ASN A 152 -1.45 3.14 -4.50
N GLY A 153 -1.48 4.42 -4.86
CA GLY A 153 -2.33 5.45 -4.30
C GLY A 153 -3.15 6.20 -5.35
N ILE A 154 -3.56 7.42 -4.98
CA ILE A 154 -4.21 8.39 -5.87
C ILE A 154 -3.33 9.64 -6.00
N ILE A 155 -3.20 10.15 -7.22
CA ILE A 155 -2.68 11.50 -7.48
C ILE A 155 -3.75 12.39 -8.08
N VAL A 156 -3.67 13.70 -7.84
CA VAL A 156 -4.58 14.72 -8.37
C VAL A 156 -3.73 15.81 -9.02
N PHE A 157 -3.51 15.76 -10.32
CA PHE A 157 -2.53 16.61 -10.97
C PHE A 157 -3.08 18.03 -11.19
N ASP A 158 -2.47 19.00 -10.52
CA ASP A 158 -2.58 20.43 -10.81
C ASP A 158 -1.26 20.89 -11.44
N PRO A 159 -1.25 21.38 -12.70
CA PRO A 159 -0.03 21.83 -13.36
C PRO A 159 0.63 23.05 -12.69
N GLU A 160 -0.11 23.81 -11.87
CA GLU A 160 0.40 25.01 -11.18
C GLU A 160 0.96 24.70 -9.78
N GLN A 161 0.72 23.50 -9.25
CA GLN A 161 1.22 23.10 -7.93
C GLN A 161 2.74 23.01 -7.91
N GLU A 162 3.35 23.74 -7.00
CA GLU A 162 4.77 23.62 -6.67
C GLU A 162 4.98 22.69 -5.47
N TYR A 163 6.05 21.90 -5.52
CA TYR A 163 6.47 21.04 -4.42
C TYR A 163 7.88 21.41 -3.99
N LYS A 164 8.11 21.36 -2.68
CA LYS A 164 9.41 21.61 -2.08
C LYS A 164 9.76 20.55 -1.06
N VAL A 165 11.05 20.19 -1.00
CA VAL A 165 11.62 19.32 0.03
C VAL A 165 12.86 20.01 0.56
N TYR A 166 12.90 20.29 1.86
CA TYR A 166 13.97 21.09 2.51
C TYR A 166 14.25 22.41 1.77
N GLY A 167 13.20 23.10 1.34
CA GLY A 167 13.29 24.38 0.61
C GLY A 167 13.74 24.27 -0.85
N ARG A 168 14.01 23.06 -1.37
CA ARG A 168 14.40 22.82 -2.76
C ARG A 168 13.18 22.44 -3.59
N SER A 169 13.02 23.05 -4.76
CA SER A 169 11.98 22.64 -5.71
C SER A 169 12.22 21.20 -6.18
N VAL A 170 11.15 20.42 -6.21
CA VAL A 170 11.14 19.03 -6.68
C VAL A 170 10.04 18.84 -7.71
N SER A 171 10.04 17.71 -8.41
CA SER A 171 9.01 17.40 -9.39
C SER A 171 7.61 17.39 -8.77
N ASN A 172 6.68 17.95 -9.54
CA ASN A 172 5.26 17.83 -9.30
C ASN A 172 4.80 16.45 -9.77
N ASP A 173 4.50 15.60 -8.80
CA ASP A 173 4.03 14.25 -9.00
C ASP A 173 2.49 14.12 -8.92
N GLY A 174 1.80 15.24 -8.66
CA GLY A 174 0.37 15.25 -8.34
C GLY A 174 0.02 14.60 -7.00
N GLY A 175 1.00 14.24 -6.18
CA GLY A 175 0.83 13.51 -4.93
C GLY A 175 0.51 14.37 -3.72
N GLN A 176 0.75 13.84 -2.54
CA GLN A 176 0.64 14.52 -1.25
C GLN A 176 1.89 15.42 -1.04
N PRO A 177 1.75 16.65 -0.50
CA PRO A 177 2.87 17.56 -0.31
C PRO A 177 3.73 17.16 0.90
N TYR A 178 4.95 17.66 0.92
CA TYR A 178 5.70 17.79 2.17
C TYR A 178 5.22 19.02 2.92
N TRP A 179 5.00 18.86 4.22
CA TRP A 179 4.69 19.98 5.09
C TRP A 179 6.00 20.62 5.56
N GLU A 180 6.10 21.96 5.42
CA GLU A 180 7.27 22.72 5.84
C GLU A 180 7.44 22.72 7.36
N GLU A 181 6.33 22.71 8.10
CA GLU A 181 6.33 22.62 9.56
C GLU A 181 6.39 21.15 9.99
N GLU A 182 7.56 20.73 10.49
CA GLU A 182 7.71 19.41 11.10
C GLU A 182 7.08 19.39 12.50
N PRO A 183 6.32 18.34 12.86
CA PRO A 183 5.79 18.21 14.20
C PRO A 183 6.91 17.95 15.20
N THR A 184 6.94 18.71 16.28
CA THR A 184 7.97 18.60 17.34
C THR A 184 7.39 18.16 18.68
N LYS A 185 6.06 18.12 18.80
CA LYS A 185 5.34 17.81 20.03
C LYS A 185 4.14 16.91 19.74
N LEU A 186 3.70 16.16 20.76
CA LEU A 186 2.51 15.32 20.67
C LEU A 186 1.25 16.12 20.27
N THR A 187 1.12 17.37 20.71
CA THR A 187 -0.01 18.23 20.36
C THR A 187 -0.12 18.55 18.86
N ASP A 188 0.99 18.46 18.13
CA ASP A 188 1.03 18.77 16.69
C ASP A 188 0.35 17.68 15.87
N ILE A 189 0.34 16.44 16.38
CA ILE A 189 -0.17 15.24 15.70
C ILE A 189 -1.54 14.75 16.23
N LEU A 190 -2.01 15.31 17.33
CA LEU A 190 -3.34 15.04 17.88
C LEU A 190 -4.43 15.83 17.12
N PRO A 191 -5.72 15.40 17.17
CA PRO A 191 -6.82 16.13 16.53
C PRO A 191 -6.80 17.64 16.83
N GLY A 192 -6.71 18.45 15.77
CA GLY A 192 -6.59 19.91 15.84
C GLY A 192 -5.16 20.45 15.72
N GLY A 193 -4.14 19.59 15.81
CA GLY A 193 -2.75 19.92 15.50
C GLY A 193 -2.50 20.04 13.99
N HIS A 194 -1.43 20.74 13.61
CA HIS A 194 -1.13 21.05 12.20
C HIS A 194 -0.69 19.82 11.39
N ALA A 195 -0.12 18.79 12.04
CA ALA A 195 0.36 17.57 11.42
C ALA A 195 -0.62 16.41 11.56
N HIS A 196 -1.78 16.63 12.18
CA HIS A 196 -2.81 15.61 12.34
C HIS A 196 -3.50 15.28 11.01
N LEU A 197 -3.59 13.99 10.72
CA LEU A 197 -4.32 13.41 9.59
C LEU A 197 -5.45 12.51 10.13
N ASP A 198 -6.38 12.08 9.30
CA ASP A 198 -7.45 11.19 9.76
C ASP A 198 -7.03 9.72 9.77
N GLY A 199 -6.25 9.27 8.78
CA GLY A 199 -5.69 7.92 8.73
C GLY A 199 -6.77 6.86 8.53
N ILE A 200 -6.59 5.68 9.14
CA ILE A 200 -7.61 4.61 9.19
C ILE A 200 -8.77 5.05 10.10
N THR A 201 -9.95 5.25 9.52
CA THR A 201 -11.16 5.70 10.22
C THR A 201 -12.11 4.57 10.61
N LEU A 202 -11.97 3.41 9.95
CA LEU A 202 -12.72 2.20 10.26
C LEU A 202 -11.90 0.97 9.87
N CYS A 203 -11.83 -0.02 10.75
CA CYS A 203 -11.39 -1.37 10.41
C CYS A 203 -12.38 -2.40 10.97
N ARG A 204 -12.74 -3.40 10.15
CA ARG A 204 -13.52 -4.57 10.54
C ARG A 204 -12.74 -5.82 10.17
N GLU A 205 -12.41 -6.60 11.18
CA GLU A 205 -11.66 -7.85 11.06
C GLU A 205 -12.61 -9.01 11.33
N THR A 206 -12.82 -9.87 10.34
CA THR A 206 -13.60 -11.10 10.48
C THR A 206 -12.79 -12.27 9.92
N ASP A 207 -13.26 -13.50 10.17
CA ASP A 207 -12.66 -14.69 9.57
C ASP A 207 -12.84 -14.72 8.05
N GLU A 208 -13.89 -14.08 7.54
CA GLU A 208 -14.28 -14.13 6.12
C GLU A 208 -13.62 -13.01 5.31
N TYR A 209 -13.44 -11.83 5.91
CA TYR A 209 -12.86 -10.70 5.23
C TYR A 209 -12.19 -9.70 6.19
N THR A 210 -11.44 -8.78 5.62
CA THR A 210 -10.97 -7.57 6.31
C THR A 210 -11.40 -6.36 5.50
N TYR A 211 -12.03 -5.41 6.17
CA TYR A 211 -12.54 -4.20 5.55
C TYR A 211 -11.97 -2.98 6.28
N ALA A 212 -11.27 -2.12 5.55
CA ALA A 212 -10.69 -0.91 6.10
C ALA A 212 -11.09 0.32 5.29
N VAL A 213 -11.22 1.45 5.97
CA VAL A 213 -11.50 2.77 5.40
C VAL A 213 -10.39 3.71 5.85
N GLY A 214 -9.73 4.36 4.91
CA GLY A 214 -8.77 5.42 5.17
C GLY A 214 -9.23 6.76 4.61
N ASP A 215 -9.03 7.82 5.38
CA ASP A 215 -9.27 9.20 4.94
C ASP A 215 -7.94 9.95 4.90
N ALA A 216 -7.45 10.14 3.67
CA ALA A 216 -6.22 10.86 3.39
C ALA A 216 -6.50 12.30 2.96
N THR A 217 -7.71 12.84 3.12
CA THR A 217 -8.07 14.18 2.63
C THR A 217 -7.12 15.25 3.18
N LYS A 218 -6.78 15.18 4.47
CA LYS A 218 -5.81 16.08 5.12
C LYS A 218 -4.37 15.88 4.66
N ALA A 219 -4.06 14.77 4.00
CA ALA A 219 -2.74 14.49 3.47
C ALA A 219 -2.48 15.22 2.14
N TYR A 220 -3.50 15.78 1.49
CA TYR A 220 -3.36 16.56 0.26
C TYR A 220 -3.43 18.06 0.55
N ASP A 221 -3.00 18.86 -0.44
CA ASP A 221 -3.27 20.29 -0.45
C ASP A 221 -4.77 20.54 -0.61
N ARG A 222 -5.39 21.18 0.38
CA ARG A 222 -6.83 21.46 0.44
C ARG A 222 -7.32 22.37 -0.69
N GLU A 223 -6.43 23.19 -1.27
CA GLU A 223 -6.78 24.07 -2.39
C GLU A 223 -6.91 23.27 -3.70
N ARG A 224 -6.44 22.01 -3.72
CA ARG A 224 -6.47 21.09 -4.85
C ARG A 224 -7.43 19.91 -4.66
N VAL A 225 -7.49 19.36 -3.44
CA VAL A 225 -8.26 18.15 -3.11
C VAL A 225 -9.22 18.44 -1.96
N SER A 226 -10.50 18.17 -2.18
CA SER A 226 -11.56 18.34 -1.18
C SER A 226 -11.99 17.02 -0.54
N LEU A 227 -11.67 15.88 -1.15
CA LEU A 227 -11.92 14.54 -0.60
C LEU A 227 -10.92 13.53 -1.19
N ALA A 228 -10.33 12.71 -0.34
CA ALA A 228 -9.53 11.54 -0.74
C ALA A 228 -9.75 10.39 0.25
N GLN A 229 -10.75 9.56 -0.03
CA GLN A 229 -11.09 8.40 0.79
C GLN A 229 -10.89 7.11 0.02
N ARG A 230 -10.35 6.10 0.70
CA ARG A 230 -10.17 4.75 0.17
C ARG A 230 -10.88 3.75 1.07
N GLU A 231 -11.58 2.82 0.44
CA GLU A 231 -12.10 1.62 1.06
C GLU A 231 -11.43 0.40 0.42
N ILE A 232 -10.95 -0.51 1.26
CA ILE A 232 -10.32 -1.74 0.79
C ILE A 232 -10.90 -2.95 1.52
N ILE A 233 -11.26 -3.97 0.75
CA ILE A 233 -11.80 -5.23 1.25
C ILE A 233 -10.90 -6.36 0.79
N TYR A 234 -10.42 -7.16 1.73
CA TYR A 234 -9.72 -8.41 1.50
C TYR A 234 -10.69 -9.57 1.77
N LEU A 235 -11.20 -10.21 0.72
CA LEU A 235 -12.11 -11.36 0.81
C LEU A 235 -11.29 -12.63 1.00
N ARG A 236 -11.14 -13.08 2.25
CA ARG A 236 -10.39 -14.28 2.58
C ARG A 236 -11.15 -15.55 2.24
N ARG A 237 -12.42 -15.62 2.61
CA ARG A 237 -13.32 -16.73 2.28
C ARG A 237 -14.11 -16.33 1.04
N ASN A 238 -13.92 -17.04 -0.06
CA ASN A 238 -14.57 -16.76 -1.33
C ASN A 238 -14.58 -18.03 -2.21
N THR A 239 -15.13 -17.96 -3.42
CA THR A 239 -15.24 -19.12 -4.33
C THR A 239 -13.98 -19.45 -5.13
N THR A 240 -12.93 -18.65 -5.02
CA THR A 240 -11.63 -18.85 -5.67
C THR A 240 -10.61 -19.48 -4.72
N PHE A 241 -9.45 -19.89 -5.23
CA PHE A 241 -8.39 -20.55 -4.44
C PHE A 241 -7.65 -19.60 -3.49
N ARG A 242 -7.73 -18.30 -3.76
CA ARG A 242 -6.94 -17.27 -3.07
C ARG A 242 -7.82 -16.08 -2.71
N PRO A 243 -7.34 -15.18 -1.84
CA PRO A 243 -8.07 -13.97 -1.52
C PRO A 243 -8.28 -13.07 -2.73
N VAL A 244 -9.44 -12.41 -2.76
CA VAL A 244 -9.76 -11.36 -3.73
C VAL A 244 -9.79 -10.03 -3.00
N ILE A 245 -9.16 -9.01 -3.58
CA ILE A 245 -9.09 -7.67 -3.01
C ILE A 245 -9.97 -6.74 -3.82
N VAL A 246 -10.79 -5.91 -3.16
CA VAL A 246 -11.61 -4.89 -3.81
C VAL A 246 -11.19 -3.53 -3.26
N VAL A 247 -10.85 -2.60 -4.16
CA VAL A 247 -10.41 -1.24 -3.81
C VAL A 247 -11.42 -0.26 -4.39
N PHE A 248 -11.92 0.64 -3.54
CA PHE A 248 -12.83 1.70 -3.93
C PHE A 248 -12.34 3.07 -3.44
N ASP A 249 -12.16 4.00 -4.36
CA ASP A 249 -11.73 5.37 -4.05
C ASP A 249 -12.84 6.38 -4.31
N ARG A 250 -12.95 7.37 -3.43
CA ARG A 250 -13.73 8.60 -3.63
C ARG A 250 -12.76 9.77 -3.65
N VAL A 251 -12.69 10.47 -4.76
CA VAL A 251 -11.74 11.54 -4.93
C VAL A 251 -12.44 12.78 -5.48
N GLU A 252 -12.38 13.88 -4.74
CA GLU A 252 -12.93 15.17 -5.15
C GLU A 252 -11.80 16.20 -5.26
N SER A 253 -11.67 16.82 -6.42
CA SER A 253 -10.78 17.97 -6.64
C SER A 253 -11.57 19.27 -6.63
N THR A 254 -10.91 20.36 -6.26
CA THR A 254 -11.50 21.71 -6.26
C THR A 254 -11.79 22.24 -7.66
N ARG A 255 -11.13 21.67 -8.68
CA ARG A 255 -11.34 21.98 -10.09
C ARG A 255 -11.47 20.72 -10.94
N LYS A 256 -12.38 20.77 -11.92
CA LYS A 256 -12.69 19.64 -12.82
C LYS A 256 -11.55 19.24 -13.76
N ASP A 257 -10.60 20.14 -14.01
CA ASP A 257 -9.48 19.94 -14.91
C ASP A 257 -8.25 19.33 -14.22
N PHE A 258 -8.26 19.23 -12.89
CA PHE A 258 -7.28 18.44 -12.16
C PHE A 258 -7.54 16.96 -12.38
N GLU A 259 -6.65 16.34 -13.17
CA GLU A 259 -6.77 14.93 -13.52
C GLU A 259 -6.44 14.07 -12.30
N LYS A 260 -7.31 13.10 -12.01
CA LYS A 260 -7.13 12.16 -10.91
C LYS A 260 -6.71 10.83 -11.49
N ARG A 261 -5.68 10.21 -10.89
CA ARG A 261 -5.16 8.93 -11.36
C ARG A 261 -4.99 7.96 -10.20
N PHE A 262 -5.49 6.74 -10.40
CA PHE A 262 -5.15 5.60 -9.58
C PHE A 262 -3.86 4.96 -10.09
N LEU A 263 -2.98 4.55 -9.18
CA LEU A 263 -1.68 3.97 -9.49
C LEU A 263 -1.62 2.50 -9.04
N LEU A 264 -1.05 1.64 -9.88
CA LEU A 264 -0.74 0.24 -9.53
C LEU A 264 0.63 -0.17 -10.07
N HIS A 265 1.59 -0.34 -9.18
CA HIS A 265 2.99 -0.63 -9.45
C HIS A 265 3.29 -2.13 -9.47
N THR A 266 4.12 -2.53 -10.41
CA THR A 266 4.56 -3.92 -10.62
C THR A 266 6.07 -3.98 -10.86
N VAL A 267 6.65 -5.15 -10.61
CA VAL A 267 8.08 -5.38 -10.81
C VAL A 267 8.44 -5.46 -12.29
N HIS A 268 7.69 -6.27 -13.04
CA HIS A 268 7.86 -6.49 -14.47
C HIS A 268 6.73 -5.83 -15.27
N GLU A 269 6.93 -5.72 -16.57
CA GLU A 269 5.93 -5.20 -17.50
C GLU A 269 4.66 -6.05 -17.42
N PRO A 270 3.51 -5.47 -17.03
CA PRO A 270 2.25 -6.19 -17.02
C PRO A 270 1.64 -6.20 -18.43
N GLU A 271 0.83 -7.22 -18.70
CA GLU A 271 -0.06 -7.23 -19.86
C GLU A 271 -1.31 -6.41 -19.55
N VAL A 272 -1.73 -5.54 -20.48
CA VAL A 272 -2.98 -4.76 -20.35
C VAL A 272 -3.84 -4.99 -21.59
N VAL A 273 -5.04 -5.53 -21.37
CA VAL A 273 -6.05 -5.75 -22.41
C VAL A 273 -7.38 -5.18 -21.91
N GLU A 274 -7.93 -4.23 -22.65
CA GLU A 274 -9.16 -3.51 -22.29
C GLU A 274 -9.09 -2.91 -20.88
N ASN A 275 -9.84 -3.44 -19.92
CA ASN A 275 -9.87 -2.99 -18.52
C ASN A 275 -9.12 -3.94 -17.56
N ARG A 276 -8.44 -4.96 -18.10
CA ARG A 276 -7.74 -6.01 -17.35
C ARG A 276 -6.24 -5.79 -17.45
N MET A 277 -5.58 -5.79 -16.30
CA MET A 277 -4.12 -5.80 -16.18
C MET A 277 -3.67 -7.09 -15.51
N VAL A 278 -2.65 -7.75 -16.06
CA VAL A 278 -2.04 -8.96 -15.49
C VAL A 278 -0.56 -8.77 -15.31
N ALA A 279 -0.10 -8.98 -14.08
CA ALA A 279 1.30 -8.93 -13.71
C ALA A 279 1.72 -10.25 -13.07
N GLU A 280 2.83 -10.82 -13.52
CA GLU A 280 3.44 -12.00 -12.91
C GLU A 280 4.79 -11.67 -12.29
N ASN A 281 5.08 -12.27 -11.15
CA ASN A 281 6.37 -12.13 -10.50
C ASN A 281 6.66 -13.30 -9.55
N GLY A 282 7.85 -13.89 -9.65
CA GLY A 282 8.35 -14.93 -8.74
C GLY A 282 7.37 -16.08 -8.44
N GLY A 283 6.59 -16.50 -9.44
CA GLY A 283 5.61 -17.59 -9.33
C GLY A 283 4.20 -17.18 -8.89
N GLY A 284 3.99 -15.92 -8.49
CA GLY A 284 2.67 -15.35 -8.26
C GLY A 284 2.19 -14.51 -9.44
N ARG A 285 0.87 -14.30 -9.49
CA ARG A 285 0.22 -13.44 -10.47
C ARG A 285 -0.87 -12.58 -9.82
N LEU A 286 -0.98 -11.36 -10.30
CA LEU A 286 -2.01 -10.39 -9.95
C LEU A 286 -2.81 -10.04 -11.20
N THR A 287 -4.12 -10.24 -11.15
CA THR A 287 -5.05 -9.76 -12.18
C THR A 287 -5.90 -8.64 -11.61
N CYS A 288 -5.78 -7.43 -12.16
CA CYS A 288 -6.57 -6.27 -11.78
C CYS A 288 -7.61 -5.96 -12.85
N PHE A 289 -8.88 -5.96 -12.48
CA PHE A 289 -9.97 -5.42 -13.31
C PHE A 289 -10.32 -4.01 -12.85
N THR A 290 -10.30 -3.07 -13.79
CA THR A 290 -10.87 -1.74 -13.61
C THR A 290 -12.36 -1.80 -13.95
N LEU A 291 -13.22 -1.77 -12.93
CA LEU A 291 -14.68 -1.80 -13.12
C LEU A 291 -15.26 -0.40 -13.23
N TYR A 292 -14.63 0.59 -12.60
CA TYR A 292 -15.05 1.98 -12.71
C TYR A 292 -13.84 2.93 -12.64
N PRO A 293 -13.81 4.01 -13.45
CA PRO A 293 -14.81 4.39 -14.46
C PRO A 293 -14.87 3.38 -15.62
N GLU A 294 -16.07 3.09 -16.14
CA GLU A 294 -16.27 2.06 -17.19
C GLU A 294 -15.47 2.34 -18.47
N ASN A 295 -15.28 3.62 -18.80
CA ASN A 295 -14.47 4.07 -19.92
C ASN A 295 -13.18 4.74 -19.43
N ALA A 296 -12.47 4.05 -18.53
CA ALA A 296 -11.20 4.55 -18.01
C ALA A 296 -10.14 4.67 -19.13
N ARG A 297 -9.26 5.67 -18.99
CA ARG A 297 -7.98 5.66 -19.69
C ARG A 297 -7.00 4.85 -18.86
N LEU A 298 -6.35 3.86 -19.49
CA LEU A 298 -5.31 3.03 -18.89
C LEU A 298 -3.99 3.36 -19.59
N GLU A 299 -3.04 3.89 -18.84
CA GLU A 299 -1.70 4.23 -19.34
C GLU A 299 -0.66 3.38 -18.62
N LEU A 300 0.16 2.67 -19.40
CA LEU A 300 1.26 1.88 -18.85
C LEU A 300 2.56 2.66 -18.96
N ILE A 301 3.21 2.90 -17.81
CA ILE A 301 4.47 3.67 -17.72
C ILE A 301 5.52 2.81 -17.04
N GLY A 302 6.65 2.61 -17.71
CA GLY A 302 7.76 1.87 -17.14
C GLY A 302 8.80 1.45 -18.17
N GLY A 303 9.66 0.53 -17.74
CA GLY A 303 10.81 0.07 -18.51
C GLY A 303 12.02 0.98 -18.33
N GLU A 304 13.13 0.62 -18.99
CA GLU A 304 14.40 1.35 -18.89
C GLU A 304 14.23 2.83 -19.29
N GLY A 305 14.59 3.72 -18.37
CA GLY A 305 14.47 5.17 -18.54
C GLY A 305 13.10 5.73 -18.13
N LYS A 306 12.18 4.90 -17.61
CA LYS A 306 10.86 5.30 -17.09
C LYS A 306 10.46 4.58 -15.81
N GLU A 307 11.35 3.77 -15.22
CA GLU A 307 11.11 3.04 -13.99
C GLU A 307 10.72 3.94 -12.80
N ALA A 308 11.21 5.18 -12.79
CA ALA A 308 10.91 6.21 -11.79
C ALA A 308 10.45 7.51 -12.46
N TRP A 309 9.51 7.38 -13.41
CA TRP A 309 9.03 8.48 -14.23
C TRP A 309 8.06 9.42 -13.51
N VAL A 310 8.42 10.70 -13.42
CA VAL A 310 7.60 11.77 -12.82
C VAL A 310 7.57 12.96 -13.77
N ASN A 311 6.40 13.23 -14.33
CA ASN A 311 6.09 14.41 -15.14
C ASN A 311 7.17 14.78 -16.18
N GLY A 312 7.61 13.82 -16.99
CA GLY A 312 8.59 14.07 -18.06
C GLY A 312 10.05 13.75 -17.70
N ILE A 313 10.34 13.41 -16.44
CA ILE A 313 11.70 13.16 -15.95
C ILE A 313 11.76 11.80 -15.27
N ASN A 314 12.79 11.01 -15.57
CA ASN A 314 13.08 9.78 -14.83
C ASN A 314 14.05 10.08 -13.68
N TYR A 315 13.74 9.59 -12.49
CA TYR A 315 14.59 9.68 -11.31
C TYR A 315 15.13 8.30 -10.94
N PRO A 316 16.03 7.71 -11.75
CA PRO A 316 16.48 6.34 -11.54
C PRO A 316 17.18 6.18 -10.18
N LEU A 317 17.16 4.96 -9.67
CA LEU A 317 18.07 4.56 -8.61
C LEU A 317 19.51 4.77 -9.08
N ASN A 318 20.36 5.20 -8.16
CA ASN A 318 21.78 5.29 -8.45
C ASN A 318 22.37 3.88 -8.57
N LYS A 319 22.80 3.54 -9.80
CA LYS A 319 23.29 2.20 -10.17
C LYS A 319 24.56 1.78 -9.44
N ASN A 320 25.27 2.71 -8.79
CA ASN A 320 26.44 2.42 -7.98
C ASN A 320 26.08 2.01 -6.54
N CYS A 321 24.85 2.27 -6.11
CA CYS A 321 24.32 1.73 -4.87
C CYS A 321 24.06 0.24 -5.13
N TRP A 322 24.40 -0.60 -4.17
CA TRP A 322 24.26 -2.05 -4.32
C TRP A 322 22.82 -2.44 -3.92
N PRO A 323 21.84 -2.58 -4.84
CA PRO A 323 20.66 -3.34 -4.48
C PRO A 323 21.16 -4.75 -4.15
N LYS A 324 20.89 -5.21 -2.93
CA LYS A 324 20.98 -6.66 -2.66
C LYS A 324 20.13 -7.35 -3.74
N PRO A 325 20.58 -8.45 -4.37
CA PRO A 325 19.88 -9.09 -5.49
C PRO A 325 18.42 -9.45 -5.21
N GLN A 326 18.05 -9.57 -3.94
CA GLN A 326 16.68 -9.83 -3.47
C GLN A 326 15.73 -8.61 -3.48
N ILE A 327 16.22 -7.38 -3.69
CA ILE A 327 15.40 -6.17 -3.62
C ILE A 327 14.77 -5.91 -4.99
N GLN A 328 13.43 -5.85 -5.01
CA GLN A 328 12.65 -5.68 -6.23
C GLN A 328 11.98 -4.31 -6.22
N THR A 329 12.65 -3.33 -6.83
CA THR A 329 12.30 -1.91 -6.72
C THR A 329 11.16 -1.47 -7.62
N GLY A 330 10.66 -2.35 -8.50
CA GLY A 330 9.70 -1.95 -9.51
C GLY A 330 10.34 -1.34 -10.75
N ALA A 331 9.64 -1.52 -11.88
CA ALA A 331 9.98 -0.82 -13.12
C ALA A 331 8.76 -0.36 -13.91
N TRP A 332 7.54 -0.67 -13.45
CA TRP A 332 6.31 -0.41 -14.19
C TRP A 332 5.18 0.00 -13.26
N ARG A 333 4.27 0.83 -13.77
CA ARG A 333 2.98 1.13 -13.15
C ARG A 333 1.90 1.32 -14.20
N LEU A 334 0.69 0.89 -13.85
CA LEU A 334 -0.54 1.27 -14.51
C LEU A 334 -1.07 2.56 -13.88
N GLU A 335 -1.38 3.56 -14.70
CA GLU A 335 -2.16 4.73 -14.32
C GLU A 335 -3.58 4.61 -14.89
N VAL A 336 -4.60 4.75 -14.04
CA VAL A 336 -6.01 4.71 -14.43
C VAL A 336 -6.64 6.07 -14.18
N SER A 337 -7.24 6.69 -15.20
CA SER A 337 -7.93 7.98 -15.06
C SER A 337 -9.30 8.01 -15.75
N SER A 338 -10.17 8.91 -15.30
CA SER A 338 -11.45 9.14 -15.95
C SER A 338 -11.27 9.76 -17.33
N ALA A 339 -12.00 9.26 -18.33
CA ALA A 339 -12.07 9.88 -19.65
C ALA A 339 -12.63 11.32 -19.60
N VAL A 340 -13.41 11.63 -18.56
CA VAL A 340 -14.17 12.88 -18.42
C VAL A 340 -13.57 13.77 -17.34
N LYS A 341 -13.41 15.06 -17.65
CA LYS A 341 -13.01 16.08 -16.68
C LYS A 341 -14.16 16.41 -15.74
N GLN A 342 -14.02 16.09 -14.46
CA GLN A 342 -15.03 16.29 -13.43
C GLN A 342 -14.40 16.51 -12.05
N MET A 343 -15.14 17.12 -11.13
CA MET A 343 -14.64 17.35 -9.77
C MET A 343 -14.61 16.07 -8.95
N LYS A 344 -15.61 15.20 -9.09
CA LYS A 344 -15.75 13.95 -8.36
C LYS A 344 -15.46 12.77 -9.28
N ASP A 345 -14.45 11.98 -8.94
CA ASP A 345 -14.19 10.69 -9.55
C ASP A 345 -14.31 9.58 -8.50
N TYR A 346 -14.71 8.41 -9.00
CA TYR A 346 -14.70 7.18 -8.25
C TYR A 346 -13.83 6.19 -9.00
N PHE A 347 -13.07 5.38 -8.27
CA PHE A 347 -12.31 4.28 -8.84
C PHE A 347 -12.74 2.98 -8.18
N LEU A 348 -13.03 1.95 -8.97
CA LEU A 348 -13.38 0.63 -8.46
C LEU A 348 -12.54 -0.42 -9.16
N HIS A 349 -11.72 -1.11 -8.37
CA HIS A 349 -10.82 -2.15 -8.84
C HIS A 349 -11.07 -3.45 -8.10
N VAL A 350 -11.00 -4.56 -8.82
CA VAL A 350 -11.03 -5.92 -8.26
C VAL A 350 -9.72 -6.60 -8.63
N LEU A 351 -8.98 -7.06 -7.62
CA LEU A 351 -7.68 -7.67 -7.76
C LEU A 351 -7.74 -9.13 -7.32
N PHE A 352 -7.45 -10.03 -8.24
CA PHE A 352 -7.31 -11.45 -8.00
C PHE A 352 -5.84 -11.83 -7.87
N VAL A 353 -5.55 -12.78 -6.98
CA VAL A 353 -4.23 -13.35 -6.77
C VAL A 353 -4.26 -14.83 -7.12
N ASP A 354 -3.28 -15.31 -7.86
CA ASP A 354 -3.16 -16.72 -8.22
C ASP A 354 -1.71 -17.09 -8.59
N ASP A 355 -1.49 -18.36 -8.97
CA ASP A 355 -0.18 -18.81 -9.45
C ASP A 355 0.08 -18.31 -10.87
N ALA A 356 1.33 -17.92 -11.14
CA ALA A 356 1.78 -17.60 -12.49
C ALA A 356 1.46 -18.76 -13.45
N GLY A 357 0.95 -18.42 -14.64
CA GLY A 357 0.50 -19.40 -15.63
C GLY A 357 -0.84 -20.12 -15.33
N SER A 358 -1.56 -19.74 -14.27
CA SER A 358 -2.93 -20.24 -14.04
C SER A 358 -3.86 -19.88 -15.21
N PRO A 359 -5.02 -20.53 -15.39
CA PRO A 359 -6.00 -20.13 -16.40
C PRO A 359 -6.36 -18.65 -16.29
N GLU A 360 -6.60 -17.98 -17.41
CA GLU A 360 -7.01 -16.58 -17.43
C GLU A 360 -8.32 -16.39 -16.66
N ILE A 361 -8.36 -15.37 -15.79
CA ILE A 361 -9.59 -14.94 -15.13
C ILE A 361 -10.37 -14.09 -16.13
N THR A 362 -11.60 -14.48 -16.39
CA THR A 362 -12.45 -13.81 -17.38
C THR A 362 -13.21 -12.64 -16.75
N PRO A 363 -13.60 -11.61 -17.53
CA PRO A 363 -14.29 -10.43 -17.00
C PRO A 363 -15.63 -10.72 -16.29
N ASP A 364 -16.28 -11.84 -16.58
CA ASP A 364 -17.52 -12.26 -15.92
C ASP A 364 -17.35 -12.70 -14.46
N GLU A 365 -16.10 -12.91 -14.00
CA GLU A 365 -15.78 -13.19 -12.60
C GLU A 365 -15.85 -11.93 -11.70
N ALA A 366 -15.89 -10.73 -12.29
CA ALA A 366 -16.00 -9.46 -11.57
C ALA A 366 -16.96 -8.49 -12.26
N LEU A 367 -18.22 -8.47 -11.79
CA LEU A 367 -19.29 -7.69 -12.42
C LEU A 367 -19.57 -6.38 -11.66
N LEU A 368 -19.56 -5.26 -12.39
CA LEU A 368 -19.93 -3.96 -11.85
C LEU A 368 -21.41 -3.92 -11.44
N ILE A 369 -21.69 -3.40 -10.24
CA ILE A 369 -23.04 -3.15 -9.73
C ILE A 369 -23.25 -1.65 -9.52
N LYS A 370 -24.40 -1.14 -9.99
CA LYS A 370 -24.88 0.22 -9.73
C LYS A 370 -26.33 0.18 -9.28
N GLU A 371 -26.59 0.51 -8.03
CA GLU A 371 -27.96 0.58 -7.51
C GLU A 371 -28.06 1.60 -6.37
N ASN A 372 -29.18 2.33 -6.30
CA ASN A 372 -29.56 3.17 -5.16
C ASN A 372 -28.45 4.11 -4.63
N GLY A 373 -27.71 4.78 -5.52
CA GLY A 373 -26.62 5.68 -5.12
C GLY A 373 -25.37 4.97 -4.59
N ARG A 374 -25.21 3.69 -4.94
CA ARG A 374 -24.05 2.85 -4.61
C ARG A 374 -23.39 2.32 -5.88
N LEU A 375 -22.09 2.10 -5.77
CA LEU A 375 -21.25 1.43 -6.76
C LEU A 375 -20.60 0.22 -6.11
N GLY A 376 -20.40 -0.86 -6.85
CA GLY A 376 -19.88 -2.08 -6.25
C GLY A 376 -19.56 -3.18 -7.22
N ALA A 377 -19.32 -4.37 -6.69
CA ALA A 377 -18.96 -5.55 -7.47
C ALA A 377 -19.72 -6.79 -6.99
N SER A 378 -20.13 -7.65 -7.93
CA SER A 378 -20.40 -9.07 -7.68
C SER A 378 -19.15 -9.84 -8.08
N VAL A 379 -18.50 -10.50 -7.13
CA VAL A 379 -17.22 -11.16 -7.33
C VAL A 379 -17.02 -12.29 -6.33
N ALA A 380 -16.52 -13.44 -6.80
CA ALA A 380 -16.07 -14.55 -5.97
C ALA A 380 -17.07 -15.02 -4.89
N GLY A 381 -18.37 -14.99 -5.20
CA GLY A 381 -19.44 -15.35 -4.27
C GLY A 381 -19.88 -14.22 -3.32
N TRP A 382 -19.45 -12.98 -3.55
CA TRP A 382 -19.81 -11.81 -2.75
C TRP A 382 -20.46 -10.71 -3.58
N LYS A 383 -21.42 -10.01 -2.96
CA LYS A 383 -21.94 -8.72 -3.38
C LYS A 383 -21.39 -7.64 -2.46
N ILE A 384 -20.64 -6.69 -3.02
CA ILE A 384 -20.06 -5.56 -2.31
C ILE A 384 -20.66 -4.27 -2.87
N LEU A 385 -21.15 -3.37 -2.02
CA LEU A 385 -21.70 -2.08 -2.42
C LEU A 385 -21.17 -0.94 -1.56
N PHE A 386 -20.40 -0.06 -2.18
CA PHE A 386 -19.87 1.16 -1.59
C PHE A 386 -20.84 2.33 -1.78
N SER A 387 -21.05 3.12 -0.74
CA SER A 387 -21.88 4.33 -0.85
C SER A 387 -21.12 5.46 -1.53
N LEU A 388 -21.74 6.25 -2.40
CA LEU A 388 -21.07 7.40 -3.01
C LEU A 388 -20.85 8.58 -2.04
N ASP A 389 -21.50 8.54 -0.86
CA ASP A 389 -21.47 9.60 0.17
C ASP A 389 -20.53 9.32 1.36
N GLY A 390 -19.78 8.21 1.33
CA GLY A 390 -18.86 7.83 2.40
C GLY A 390 -19.48 6.97 3.52
N THR A 391 -20.77 6.63 3.44
CA THR A 391 -21.35 5.60 4.31
C THR A 391 -20.65 4.26 4.07
N PRO A 392 -20.27 3.51 5.13
CA PRO A 392 -19.55 2.24 4.99
C PRO A 392 -20.21 1.24 4.03
N ALA A 393 -19.37 0.44 3.38
CA ALA A 393 -19.79 -0.58 2.45
C ALA A 393 -20.75 -1.61 3.07
N VAL A 394 -21.67 -2.09 2.24
CA VAL A 394 -22.47 -3.29 2.49
C VAL A 394 -21.75 -4.46 1.81
N ILE A 395 -21.50 -5.53 2.56
CA ILE A 395 -20.72 -6.69 2.14
C ILE A 395 -21.57 -7.93 2.45
N GLU A 396 -22.01 -8.64 1.42
CA GLU A 396 -22.96 -9.74 1.53
C GLU A 396 -22.47 -10.97 0.75
N GLU A 397 -22.45 -12.15 1.38
CA GLU A 397 -22.19 -13.42 0.70
C GLU A 397 -23.43 -13.82 -0.13
N HIS A 398 -23.23 -14.22 -1.38
CA HIS A 398 -24.26 -14.84 -2.20
C HIS A 398 -24.58 -16.23 -1.60
N LYS A 399 -25.71 -16.33 -0.90
CA LYS A 399 -26.22 -17.59 -0.35
C LYS A 399 -26.63 -18.59 -1.41
#